data_AF-A0A4S4L945-F1
#
_entry.id   AF-A0A4S4L945-F1
#
_cell.length_a   1.000
_cell.length_b   1.000
_cell.length_c   1.000
_cell.angle_alpha   90.00
_cell.angle_beta   90.00
_cell.angle_gamma   90.00
#
_symmetry.space_group_name_H-M   'P 1'
#
loop_
_entity.id
_entity.type
_entity.pdbx_description
1 polymer ?
#
loop_
_entity_poly.entity_id
_entity_poly.type
_entity_poly.pdbx_seq_one_letter_code
_entity_poly.pdbx_strand_id
1 'polypeptide(L)'
;MSAQPLEGLNVPSDVWLRIMEKCRVEEILSLEKCCKLFYNLAKSRIVWLKCLQGLEQHEAPDLPPHIPAAGLSKGELRRLVVKATKSSLSWNEIASSPSLLAKSTKEIRIHLKDVNPDEILGEPPTFRLKLFLLPGGKHLLVLWPAGYLQCWSVPEQDLEPQCLWLYPDLPEGASENRPVLLYGLDYDMQRKSRGDVHLLLVNELLQDQFMGERYVDIVCFSPVNNSLKKIYTGKNLEKTYGLPTYMGPGIRGNVFVVYQEIAESPKGTLTINFWNEDTSLTIKEATLDCLELTTEFLICVRRFQDGRRTLAVISISEIFRTINMKTSIEFSELTCTEIPIEQETFSRPEGDVEHLHNALEVQARSK
;
A
#
# COMPACT_ATOMS: atom_id res chain seq x y z
N MET A 1 -5.55 42.27 39.59
CA MET A 1 -5.51 40.81 39.81
C MET A 1 -4.07 40.37 39.63
N SER A 2 -3.38 40.01 40.71
CA SER A 2 -2.03 39.44 40.65
C SER A 2 -2.13 37.99 40.15
N ALA A 3 -1.53 37.69 39.00
CA ALA A 3 -1.42 36.32 38.53
C ALA A 3 -0.61 35.52 39.57
N GLN A 4 -1.24 34.54 40.22
CA GLN A 4 -0.50 33.60 41.05
C GLN A 4 0.51 32.85 40.17
N PRO A 5 1.79 32.76 40.56
CA PRO A 5 2.75 31.94 39.85
C PRO A 5 2.26 30.49 39.88
N LEU A 6 2.21 29.84 38.72
CA LEU A 6 1.81 28.44 38.59
C LEU A 6 2.78 27.56 39.40
N GLU A 7 2.38 27.16 40.62
CA GLU A 7 3.15 26.27 41.51
C GLU A 7 3.46 24.90 40.87
N GLY A 8 2.77 24.53 39.78
CA GLY A 8 2.99 23.32 38.99
C GLY A 8 4.20 23.34 38.04
N LEU A 9 5.01 24.40 38.00
CA LEU A 9 6.16 24.51 37.07
C LEU A 9 7.43 23.76 37.52
N ASN A 10 7.46 23.18 38.73
CA ASN A 10 8.58 22.36 39.22
C ASN A 10 8.56 20.90 38.73
N VAL A 11 7.85 20.62 37.64
CA VAL A 11 7.86 19.31 37.01
C VAL A 11 9.10 19.18 36.11
N PRO A 12 9.90 18.11 36.23
CA PRO A 12 11.06 17.85 35.37
C PRO A 12 10.71 17.87 33.86
N SER A 13 11.63 18.38 33.04
CA SER A 13 11.41 18.56 31.59
C SER A 13 11.09 17.27 30.84
N ASP A 14 11.61 16.13 31.29
CA ASP A 14 11.34 14.80 30.73
C ASP A 14 9.89 14.36 30.94
N VAL A 15 9.29 14.71 32.08
CA VAL A 15 7.87 14.46 32.34
C VAL A 15 7.01 15.29 31.39
N TRP A 16 7.35 16.57 31.18
CA TRP A 16 6.66 17.39 30.20
C TRP A 16 6.81 16.88 28.77
N LEU A 17 7.98 16.37 28.39
CA LEU A 17 8.17 15.75 27.07
C LEU A 17 7.23 14.55 26.91
N ARG A 18 7.12 13.67 27.92
CA ARG A 18 6.19 12.53 27.89
C ARG A 18 4.73 12.96 27.81
N ILE A 19 4.35 14.06 28.45
CA ILE A 19 3.00 14.63 28.32
C ILE A 19 2.78 15.12 26.87
N MET A 20 3.73 15.89 26.32
CA MET A 20 3.64 16.41 24.95
C MET A 20 3.64 15.30 23.89
N GLU A 21 4.28 14.16 24.13
CA GLU A 21 4.21 12.97 23.25
C GLU A 21 2.80 12.38 23.14
N LYS A 22 1.90 12.70 24.07
CA LYS A 22 0.49 12.28 24.06
C LYS A 22 -0.47 13.35 23.56
N CYS A 23 0.03 14.56 23.34
CA CYS A 23 -0.75 15.67 22.80
C CYS A 23 -0.87 15.58 21.28
N ARG A 24 -1.99 16.07 20.75
CA ARG A 24 -2.14 16.31 19.31
C ARG A 24 -1.25 17.45 18.85
N VAL A 25 -0.99 17.53 17.55
CA VAL A 25 -0.11 18.55 16.97
C VAL A 25 -0.64 19.96 17.24
N GLU A 26 -1.95 20.17 17.22
CA GLU A 26 -2.63 21.44 17.51
C GLU A 26 -2.41 21.88 18.96
N GLU A 27 -2.46 20.93 19.89
CA GLU A 27 -2.26 21.16 21.32
C GLU A 27 -0.79 21.52 21.59
N ILE A 28 0.16 20.82 20.96
CA ILE A 28 1.59 21.13 21.03
C ILE A 28 1.86 22.56 20.53
N LEU A 29 1.28 22.93 19.38
CA LEU A 29 1.42 24.28 18.80
C LEU A 29 0.75 25.36 19.67
N SER A 30 -0.26 24.99 20.45
CA SER A 30 -0.92 25.90 21.41
C SER A 30 -0.08 26.08 22.66
N LEU A 31 0.43 24.98 23.25
CA LEU A 31 1.34 24.99 24.39
C LEU A 31 2.60 25.80 24.12
N GLU A 32 3.16 25.69 22.92
CA GLU A 32 4.33 26.46 22.48
C GLU A 32 4.15 27.98 22.68
N LYS A 33 2.93 28.50 22.50
CA LYS A 33 2.62 29.93 22.61
C LYS A 33 2.41 30.40 24.05
N CYS A 34 2.25 29.47 25.01
CA CYS A 34 1.89 29.81 26.38
C CYS A 34 3.06 30.38 27.18
N CYS A 35 4.24 29.74 27.15
CA CYS A 35 5.39 30.18 27.95
C CYS A 35 6.74 29.71 27.37
N LYS A 36 7.84 30.28 27.87
CA LYS A 36 9.21 29.96 27.42
C LYS A 36 9.61 28.50 27.63
N LEU A 37 9.11 27.86 28.69
CA LEU A 37 9.35 26.44 28.96
C LEU A 37 8.76 25.58 27.84
N PHE A 38 7.47 25.71 27.57
CA PHE A 38 6.80 24.95 26.50
C PHE A 38 7.31 25.31 25.11
N TYR A 39 7.69 26.57 24.88
CA TYR A 39 8.37 26.96 23.64
C TYR A 39 9.65 26.15 23.40
N ASN A 40 10.47 25.98 24.43
CA ASN A 40 11.72 25.21 24.35
C ASN A 40 11.44 23.70 24.18
N LEU A 41 10.46 23.17 24.91
CA LEU A 41 10.06 21.76 24.81
C LEU A 41 9.45 21.43 23.44
N ALA A 42 8.58 22.29 22.91
CA ALA A 42 8.01 22.20 21.57
C ALA A 42 9.08 22.35 20.46
N LYS A 43 10.30 22.78 20.77
CA LYS A 43 11.44 22.75 19.83
C LYS A 43 12.28 21.48 19.92
N SER A 44 11.98 20.60 20.87
CA SER A 44 12.65 19.32 21.01
C SER A 44 12.39 18.44 19.80
N ARG A 45 13.48 17.84 19.29
CA ARG A 45 13.42 16.86 18.20
C ARG A 45 12.54 15.66 18.56
N ILE A 46 12.58 15.23 19.83
CA ILE A 46 11.92 14.01 20.30
C ILE A 46 10.40 14.13 20.12
N VAL A 47 9.81 15.28 20.48
CA VAL A 47 8.38 15.55 20.34
C VAL A 47 7.92 15.37 18.89
N TRP A 48 8.59 16.04 17.95
CA TRP A 48 8.20 15.96 16.54
C TRP A 48 8.52 14.61 15.90
N LEU A 49 9.57 13.93 16.35
CA LEU A 49 9.87 12.57 15.90
C LEU A 49 8.74 11.60 16.33
N LYS A 50 8.25 11.73 17.56
CA LYS A 50 7.13 10.93 18.07
C LYS A 50 5.83 11.25 17.35
N CYS A 51 5.55 12.52 17.08
CA CYS A 51 4.41 12.90 16.25
C CYS A 51 4.52 12.28 14.85
N LEU A 52 5.69 12.38 14.21
CA LEU A 52 5.93 11.79 12.88
C LEU A 52 5.73 10.26 12.87
N GLN A 53 6.16 9.57 13.93
CA GLN A 53 5.99 8.12 14.07
C GLN A 53 4.54 7.71 14.34
N GLY A 54 3.74 8.62 14.89
CA GLY A 54 2.31 8.41 15.12
C GLY A 54 1.44 8.80 13.93
N LEU A 55 1.97 9.48 12.91
CA LEU A 55 1.22 9.79 11.70
C LEU A 55 1.00 8.53 10.89
N GLU A 56 -0.25 8.30 10.50
CA GLU A 56 -0.61 7.23 9.59
C GLU A 56 -0.37 7.64 8.12
N GLN A 57 -0.31 6.66 7.22
CA GLN A 57 -0.07 6.91 5.80
C GLN A 57 -1.16 7.79 5.16
N HIS A 58 -2.41 7.69 5.64
CA HIS A 58 -3.52 8.49 5.15
C HIS A 58 -3.43 9.96 5.59
N GLU A 59 -2.80 10.26 6.72
CA GLU A 59 -2.62 11.63 7.22
C GLU A 59 -1.46 12.36 6.53
N ALA A 60 -0.52 11.60 5.96
CA ALA A 60 0.70 12.11 5.35
C ALA A 60 1.04 11.41 4.02
N PRO A 61 0.15 11.45 3.00
CA PRO A 61 0.40 10.76 1.72
C PRO A 61 1.65 11.29 0.99
N ASP A 62 1.96 12.57 1.22
CA ASP A 62 3.14 13.28 0.72
C ASP A 62 4.44 12.85 1.41
N LEU A 63 4.36 12.16 2.55
CA LEU A 63 5.51 11.76 3.33
C LEU A 63 5.84 10.30 3.00
N PRO A 64 6.87 10.05 2.17
CA PRO A 64 7.30 8.69 1.95
C PRO A 64 7.65 8.01 3.29
N PRO A 65 7.14 6.79 3.57
CA PRO A 65 7.41 6.06 4.81
C PRO A 65 8.89 5.75 5.07
N HIS A 66 9.75 5.97 4.07
CA HIS A 66 11.17 5.69 4.13
C HIS A 66 12.05 6.89 4.47
N ILE A 67 11.50 8.11 4.58
CA ILE A 67 12.32 9.27 4.93
C ILE A 67 12.98 8.97 6.27
N PRO A 68 14.33 8.80 6.32
CA PRO A 68 14.99 8.40 7.54
C PRO A 68 14.85 9.55 8.51
N ALA A 69 13.96 9.40 9.50
CA ALA A 69 13.65 10.47 10.43
C ALA A 69 14.90 10.94 11.18
N ALA A 70 15.90 10.06 11.32
CA ALA A 70 17.23 10.34 11.84
C ALA A 70 18.00 11.43 11.05
N GLY A 71 17.83 11.51 9.73
CA GLY A 71 18.51 12.47 8.86
C GLY A 71 17.82 13.84 8.76
N LEU A 72 16.54 13.93 9.10
CA LEU A 72 15.81 15.20 9.09
C LEU A 72 16.29 16.11 10.21
N SER A 73 16.41 17.42 9.98
CA SER A 73 16.62 18.40 11.05
C SER A 73 15.37 18.56 11.92
N LYS A 74 15.51 19.16 13.11
CA LYS A 74 14.37 19.48 13.98
C LYS A 74 13.31 20.36 13.29
N GLY A 75 13.75 21.30 12.44
CA GLY A 75 12.87 22.20 11.72
C GLY A 75 12.10 21.49 10.60
N GLU A 76 12.77 20.57 9.90
CA GLU A 76 12.15 19.76 8.86
C GLU A 76 11.13 18.79 9.43
N LEU A 77 11.45 18.09 10.52
CA LEU A 77 10.48 17.21 11.23
C LEU A 77 9.22 17.97 11.59
N ARG A 78 9.37 19.11 12.28
CA ARG A 78 8.24 19.96 12.66
C ARG A 78 7.44 20.40 11.44
N ARG A 79 8.11 20.90 10.40
CA ARG A 79 7.45 21.37 9.17
C ARG A 79 6.64 20.25 8.53
N LEU A 80 7.19 19.04 8.45
CA LEU A 80 6.53 17.87 7.86
C LEU A 80 5.31 17.45 8.67
N VAL A 81 5.45 17.28 9.98
CA VAL A 81 4.34 16.90 10.88
C VAL A 81 3.21 17.92 10.81
N VAL A 82 3.54 19.21 10.94
CA VAL A 82 2.54 20.29 10.90
C VAL A 82 1.87 20.38 9.53
N LYS A 83 2.63 20.20 8.44
CA LYS A 83 2.06 20.18 7.08
C LYS A 83 1.09 19.00 6.93
N ALA A 84 1.52 17.79 7.27
CA ALA A 84 0.72 16.57 7.17
C ALA A 84 -0.59 16.69 7.96
N THR A 85 -0.51 17.08 9.23
CA THR A 85 -1.70 17.20 10.09
C THR A 85 -2.69 18.25 9.56
N LYS A 86 -2.18 19.42 9.12
CA LYS A 86 -3.03 20.45 8.50
C LYS A 86 -3.64 20.00 7.19
N SER A 87 -2.89 19.27 6.36
CA SER A 87 -3.41 18.70 5.13
C SER A 87 -4.54 17.72 5.43
N SER A 88 -4.33 16.76 6.34
CA SER A 88 -5.34 15.78 6.76
C SER A 88 -6.63 16.46 7.25
N LEU A 89 -6.52 17.44 8.15
CA LEU A 89 -7.67 18.23 8.60
C LEU A 89 -8.37 18.95 7.46
N SER A 90 -7.61 19.58 6.55
CA SER A 90 -8.17 20.26 5.39
C SER A 90 -8.91 19.29 4.46
N TRP A 91 -8.41 18.07 4.25
CA TRP A 91 -9.10 17.06 3.43
C TRP A 91 -10.41 16.61 4.07
N ASN A 92 -10.41 16.39 5.39
CA ASN A 92 -11.60 16.01 6.15
C ASN A 92 -12.66 17.14 6.19
N GLU A 93 -12.21 18.40 6.28
CA GLU A 93 -13.09 19.56 6.17
C GLU A 93 -13.69 19.71 4.77
N ILE A 94 -12.93 19.43 3.70
CA ILE A 94 -13.44 19.45 2.31
C ILE A 94 -14.53 18.40 2.11
N ALA A 95 -14.37 17.20 2.67
CA ALA A 95 -15.40 16.16 2.63
C ALA A 95 -16.72 16.65 3.25
N SER A 96 -16.63 17.54 4.24
CA SER A 96 -17.79 18.17 4.90
C SER A 96 -18.28 19.44 4.19
N SER A 97 -17.45 20.07 3.34
CA SER A 97 -17.76 21.31 2.64
C SER A 97 -17.09 21.38 1.25
N PRO A 98 -17.79 20.95 0.18
CA PRO A 98 -17.24 20.83 -1.18
C PRO A 98 -16.73 22.15 -1.79
N SER A 99 -17.13 23.30 -1.25
CA SER A 99 -16.70 24.62 -1.71
C SER A 99 -15.22 24.94 -1.41
N LEU A 100 -14.54 24.11 -0.60
CA LEU A 100 -13.12 24.26 -0.26
C LEU A 100 -12.18 23.33 -1.07
N LEU A 101 -12.69 22.72 -2.14
CA LEU A 101 -11.95 21.82 -3.03
C LEU A 101 -10.52 22.32 -3.32
N ALA A 102 -9.57 21.37 -3.27
CA ALA A 102 -8.12 21.53 -3.40
C ALA A 102 -7.68 22.84 -4.05
N LYS A 103 -7.02 23.71 -3.26
CA LYS A 103 -6.56 25.06 -3.68
C LYS A 103 -5.68 25.08 -4.94
N SER A 104 -5.16 23.93 -5.37
CA SER A 104 -4.49 23.78 -6.65
C SER A 104 -4.63 22.36 -7.19
N THR A 105 -5.26 22.22 -8.35
CA THR A 105 -5.13 21.02 -9.19
C THR A 105 -3.97 21.24 -10.15
N LYS A 106 -3.06 20.28 -10.25
CA LYS A 106 -2.01 20.28 -11.28
C LYS A 106 -2.35 19.23 -12.33
N GLU A 107 -2.48 19.67 -13.57
CA GLU A 107 -2.63 18.77 -14.70
C GLU A 107 -1.24 18.23 -15.09
N ILE A 108 -1.12 16.90 -15.18
CA ILE A 108 0.07 16.24 -15.72
C ILE A 108 -0.31 15.73 -17.11
N ARG A 109 0.34 16.26 -18.15
CA ARG A 109 0.06 15.88 -19.53
C ARG A 109 1.11 14.87 -20.00
N ILE A 110 0.67 13.66 -20.31
CA ILE A 110 1.51 12.63 -20.94
C ILE A 110 1.03 12.49 -22.38
N HIS A 111 1.86 12.92 -23.33
CA HIS A 111 1.53 12.85 -24.75
C HIS A 111 1.69 11.41 -25.26
N LEU A 112 0.58 10.68 -25.36
CA LEU A 112 0.57 9.25 -25.70
C LEU A 112 1.32 8.92 -27.00
N LYS A 113 1.31 9.81 -28.00
CA LYS A 113 1.99 9.62 -29.29
C LYS A 113 3.51 9.57 -29.18
N ASP A 114 4.07 10.31 -28.23
CA ASP A 114 5.51 10.33 -27.98
C ASP A 114 5.96 9.10 -27.18
N VAL A 115 5.01 8.48 -26.49
CA VAL A 115 5.23 7.40 -25.52
C VAL A 115 4.97 6.02 -26.10
N ASN A 116 4.04 5.93 -27.04
CA ASN A 116 3.64 4.71 -27.72
C ASN A 116 3.79 4.86 -29.24
N PRO A 117 5.01 5.15 -29.75
CA PRO A 117 5.26 5.06 -31.17
C PRO A 117 4.93 3.63 -31.60
N ASP A 118 4.11 3.49 -32.65
CA ASP A 118 3.69 2.21 -33.23
C ASP A 118 2.64 1.41 -32.43
N GLU A 119 1.97 2.02 -31.45
CA GLU A 119 0.84 1.41 -30.72
C GLU A 119 1.19 0.11 -29.96
N ILE A 120 2.48 -0.17 -29.75
CA ILE A 120 3.01 -1.39 -29.09
C ILE A 120 2.46 -1.57 -27.66
N LEU A 121 2.26 -0.47 -26.93
CA LEU A 121 1.69 -0.49 -25.57
C LEU A 121 0.17 -0.72 -25.56
N GLY A 122 -0.45 -0.83 -26.75
CA GLY A 122 -1.89 -0.87 -26.94
C GLY A 122 -2.54 0.51 -26.92
N GLU A 123 -3.69 0.63 -27.56
CA GLU A 123 -4.50 1.84 -27.47
C GLU A 123 -5.13 1.93 -26.08
N PRO A 124 -4.89 3.03 -25.33
CA PRO A 124 -5.55 3.21 -24.06
C PRO A 124 -7.06 3.32 -24.31
N PRO A 125 -7.89 2.44 -23.71
CA PRO A 125 -9.34 2.59 -23.83
C PRO A 125 -9.69 3.98 -23.30
N THR A 126 -10.62 4.66 -23.99
CA THR A 126 -10.99 6.08 -23.77
C THR A 126 -11.38 6.43 -22.32
N PHE A 127 -11.47 5.48 -21.40
CA PHE A 127 -11.87 5.68 -20.00
C PHE A 127 -11.18 4.79 -18.94
N ARG A 128 -10.17 3.95 -19.23
CA ARG A 128 -9.65 2.98 -18.22
C ARG A 128 -8.15 2.66 -18.27
N LEU A 129 -7.28 3.66 -18.27
CA LEU A 129 -5.90 3.41 -17.84
C LEU A 129 -5.88 3.18 -16.33
N LYS A 130 -5.20 2.12 -15.89
CA LYS A 130 -4.96 1.88 -14.47
C LYS A 130 -3.75 2.71 -14.05
N LEU A 131 -3.99 3.70 -13.19
CA LEU A 131 -2.98 4.64 -12.71
C LEU A 131 -2.73 4.41 -11.23
N PHE A 132 -1.46 4.37 -10.82
CA PHE A 132 -1.08 4.21 -9.41
C PHE A 132 -0.07 5.28 -9.03
N LEU A 133 -0.42 6.15 -8.09
CA LEU A 133 0.51 7.14 -7.57
C LEU A 133 1.32 6.51 -6.44
N LEU A 134 2.64 6.42 -6.60
CA LEU A 134 3.50 5.87 -5.56
C LEU A 134 3.59 6.81 -4.34
N PRO A 135 3.85 6.28 -3.13
CA PRO A 135 3.94 7.10 -1.93
C PRO A 135 4.95 8.24 -2.08
N GLY A 136 4.57 9.42 -1.57
CA GLY A 136 5.30 10.67 -1.77
C GLY A 136 4.91 11.44 -3.03
N GLY A 137 4.07 10.89 -3.91
CA GLY A 137 3.43 11.63 -5.01
C GLY A 137 4.35 12.07 -6.15
N LYS A 138 5.61 11.59 -6.16
CA LYS A 138 6.63 11.97 -7.15
C LYS A 138 6.71 11.04 -8.35
N HIS A 139 6.03 9.90 -8.30
CA HIS A 139 6.11 8.87 -9.31
C HIS A 139 4.71 8.31 -9.59
N LEU A 140 4.36 8.23 -10.87
CA LEU A 140 3.09 7.72 -11.35
C LEU A 140 3.35 6.44 -12.16
N LEU A 141 2.74 5.34 -11.75
CA LEU A 141 2.72 4.12 -12.53
C LEU A 141 1.52 4.13 -13.48
N VAL A 142 1.77 3.75 -14.73
CA VAL A 142 0.76 3.61 -15.78
C VAL A 142 0.79 2.18 -16.27
N LEU A 143 -0.29 1.44 -16.00
CA LEU A 143 -0.49 0.09 -16.51
C LEU A 143 -1.28 0.15 -17.82
N TRP A 144 -0.60 -0.23 -18.89
CA TRP A 144 -1.11 -0.20 -20.26
C TRP A 144 -1.91 -1.46 -20.61
N PRO A 145 -2.87 -1.36 -21.56
CA PRO A 145 -3.69 -2.50 -21.97
C PRO A 145 -2.92 -3.69 -22.52
N ALA A 146 -1.79 -3.44 -23.19
CA ALA A 146 -0.93 -4.52 -23.68
C ALA A 146 -0.06 -5.17 -22.58
N GLY A 147 -0.28 -4.84 -21.31
CA GLY A 147 0.42 -5.46 -20.18
C GLY A 147 1.74 -4.81 -19.80
N TYR A 148 2.05 -3.63 -20.33
CA TYR A 148 3.25 -2.88 -19.96
C TYR A 148 3.00 -1.96 -18.76
N LEU A 149 3.98 -1.88 -17.87
CA LEU A 149 4.00 -0.95 -16.76
C LEU A 149 5.07 0.12 -17.02
N GLN A 150 4.65 1.38 -17.07
CA GLN A 150 5.56 2.51 -17.11
C GLN A 150 5.60 3.24 -15.79
N CYS A 151 6.74 3.83 -15.46
CA CYS A 151 6.86 4.78 -14.36
C CYS A 151 7.26 6.14 -14.87
N TRP A 152 6.49 7.13 -14.44
CA TRP A 152 6.62 8.53 -14.83
C TRP A 152 7.02 9.36 -13.63
N SER A 153 7.96 10.29 -13.83
CA SER A 153 8.20 11.34 -12.85
C SER A 153 7.03 12.32 -12.83
N VAL A 154 6.61 12.69 -11.62
CA VAL A 154 5.63 13.74 -11.38
C VAL A 154 6.39 15.02 -11.03
N PRO A 155 6.51 15.98 -11.95
CA PRO A 155 7.35 17.15 -11.77
C PRO A 155 6.77 18.07 -10.68
N GLU A 156 7.62 18.66 -9.84
CA GLU A 156 7.18 19.62 -8.81
C GLU A 156 6.82 20.99 -9.43
N GLN A 157 7.54 21.47 -10.47
CA GLN A 157 7.33 22.77 -11.13
C GLN A 157 7.77 22.72 -12.60
N ASP A 158 6.94 23.22 -13.54
CA ASP A 158 7.17 23.52 -14.98
C ASP A 158 8.05 22.60 -15.84
N LEU A 159 8.49 21.47 -15.31
CA LEU A 159 9.21 20.42 -16.00
C LEU A 159 8.20 19.48 -16.64
N GLU A 160 8.54 18.98 -17.82
CA GLU A 160 7.78 17.92 -18.47
C GLU A 160 7.94 16.60 -17.69
N PRO A 161 6.89 15.78 -17.58
CA PRO A 161 7.00 14.45 -17.00
C PRO A 161 7.93 13.58 -17.85
N GLN A 162 8.76 12.78 -17.20
CA GLN A 162 9.72 11.90 -17.88
C GLN A 162 9.40 10.44 -17.58
N CYS A 163 9.38 9.61 -18.62
CA CYS A 163 9.33 8.16 -18.45
C CYS A 163 10.67 7.69 -17.90
N LEU A 164 10.67 7.12 -16.69
CA LEU A 164 11.88 6.67 -16.02
C LEU A 164 12.27 5.25 -16.47
N TRP A 165 11.27 4.38 -16.62
CA TRP A 165 11.45 3.00 -17.04
C TRP A 165 10.15 2.42 -17.57
N LEU A 166 10.30 1.31 -18.29
CA LEU A 166 9.24 0.47 -18.83
C LEU A 166 9.49 -0.97 -18.37
N TYR A 167 8.43 -1.71 -18.07
CA TYR A 167 8.51 -3.12 -17.75
C TYR A 167 7.35 -3.90 -18.43
N PRO A 168 7.61 -5.09 -19.01
CA PRO A 168 8.95 -5.57 -19.37
C PRO A 168 9.60 -4.63 -20.39
N ASP A 169 10.91 -4.77 -20.60
CA ASP A 169 11.61 -4.03 -21.66
C ASP A 169 10.96 -4.31 -23.03
N LEU A 170 11.00 -3.33 -23.94
CA LEU A 170 10.51 -3.55 -25.29
C LEU A 170 11.36 -4.63 -25.97
N PRO A 171 10.73 -5.55 -26.71
CA PRO A 171 11.44 -6.57 -27.46
C PRO A 171 12.33 -5.94 -28.54
N GLU A 172 13.61 -6.31 -28.57
CA GLU A 172 14.54 -5.91 -29.62
C GLU A 172 14.29 -6.72 -30.91
N GLY A 173 13.27 -6.34 -31.69
CA GLY A 173 13.01 -6.91 -33.02
C GLY A 173 11.64 -7.58 -33.19
N ALA A 174 11.28 -7.86 -34.45
CA ALA A 174 9.91 -8.17 -34.85
C ALA A 174 9.48 -9.65 -34.71
N SER A 175 10.36 -10.59 -34.35
CA SER A 175 10.10 -12.03 -34.60
C SER A 175 9.85 -12.92 -33.38
N GLU A 176 10.03 -12.46 -32.14
CA GLU A 176 9.80 -13.29 -30.94
C GLU A 176 8.97 -12.58 -29.86
N ASN A 177 7.97 -11.81 -30.30
CA ASN A 177 7.01 -11.21 -29.38
C ASN A 177 6.06 -12.27 -28.84
N ARG A 178 6.42 -12.88 -27.71
CA ARG A 178 5.40 -13.39 -26.78
C ARG A 178 4.97 -12.21 -25.92
N PRO A 179 3.78 -11.62 -26.15
CA PRO A 179 3.33 -10.52 -25.32
C PRO A 179 3.17 -11.05 -23.89
N VAL A 180 3.84 -10.38 -22.95
CA VAL A 180 3.63 -10.60 -21.52
C VAL A 180 2.49 -9.70 -21.12
N LEU A 181 1.37 -10.30 -20.70
CA LEU A 181 0.25 -9.53 -20.17
C LEU A 181 0.38 -9.40 -18.65
N LEU A 182 0.50 -8.17 -18.15
CA LEU A 182 0.43 -7.88 -16.73
C LEU A 182 -1.03 -7.85 -16.28
N TYR A 183 -1.43 -8.86 -15.50
CA TYR A 183 -2.81 -9.08 -15.05
C TYR A 183 -3.11 -8.39 -13.72
N GLY A 184 -2.13 -8.37 -12.82
CA GLY A 184 -2.26 -7.84 -11.47
C GLY A 184 -1.02 -7.05 -11.05
N LEU A 185 -1.25 -5.99 -10.28
CA LEU A 185 -0.22 -5.14 -9.69
C LEU A 185 -0.60 -4.84 -8.24
N ASP A 186 0.32 -5.09 -7.32
CA ASP A 186 0.33 -4.46 -5.99
C ASP A 186 1.74 -3.92 -5.72
N TYR A 187 1.89 -3.07 -4.71
CA TYR A 187 3.19 -2.55 -4.32
C TYR A 187 3.33 -2.36 -2.81
N ASP A 188 4.57 -2.46 -2.34
CA ASP A 188 4.94 -2.17 -0.96
C ASP A 188 6.19 -1.29 -0.92
N MET A 189 6.14 -0.23 -0.13
CA MET A 189 7.30 0.63 0.09
C MET A 189 8.09 0.16 1.30
N GLN A 190 9.32 -0.25 1.05
CA GLN A 190 10.19 -0.82 2.08
C GLN A 190 10.74 0.28 2.99
N ARG A 191 10.36 0.24 4.28
CA ARG A 191 10.82 1.20 5.30
C ARG A 191 12.35 1.17 5.50
N LYS A 192 13.00 0.02 5.26
CA LYS A 192 14.43 -0.17 5.56
C LYS A 192 15.38 0.19 4.42
N SER A 193 14.91 0.24 3.18
CA SER A 193 15.77 0.33 1.98
C SER A 193 15.74 1.70 1.30
N ARG A 194 15.80 2.79 2.08
CA ARG A 194 15.85 4.17 1.54
C ARG A 194 14.69 4.53 0.61
N GLY A 195 13.58 3.80 0.66
CA GLY A 195 12.39 4.11 -0.13
C GLY A 195 12.19 3.30 -1.37
N ASP A 196 12.96 2.22 -1.51
CA ASP A 196 12.68 1.29 -2.57
C ASP A 196 11.24 0.77 -2.47
N VAL A 197 10.62 0.62 -3.64
CA VAL A 197 9.26 0.13 -3.80
C VAL A 197 9.35 -1.24 -4.45
N HIS A 198 8.85 -2.25 -3.75
CA HIS A 198 8.67 -3.58 -4.33
C HIS A 198 7.33 -3.61 -5.04
N LEU A 199 7.35 -3.86 -6.34
CA LEU A 199 6.15 -4.05 -7.16
C LEU A 199 5.97 -5.55 -7.37
N LEU A 200 4.81 -6.06 -6.99
CA LEU A 200 4.37 -7.42 -7.25
C LEU A 200 3.60 -7.44 -8.56
N LEU A 201 4.15 -8.14 -9.55
CA LEU A 201 3.64 -8.19 -10.92
C LEU A 201 3.17 -9.60 -11.22
N VAL A 202 1.88 -9.77 -11.53
CA VAL A 202 1.37 -11.06 -12.01
C VAL A 202 1.30 -11.05 -13.53
N ASN A 203 2.20 -11.80 -14.15
CA ASN A 203 2.41 -11.83 -15.58
C ASN A 203 1.78 -13.09 -16.19
N GLU A 204 1.36 -13.01 -17.44
CA GLU A 204 0.87 -14.13 -18.24
C GLU A 204 1.63 -14.21 -19.58
N LEU A 205 2.28 -15.35 -19.84
CA LEU A 205 2.97 -15.61 -21.10
C LEU A 205 1.99 -16.09 -22.17
N LEU A 206 1.59 -15.23 -23.10
CA LEU A 206 0.74 -15.66 -24.20
C LEU A 206 1.46 -16.69 -25.09
N GLN A 207 0.85 -17.87 -25.25
CA GLN A 207 1.33 -18.94 -26.14
C GLN A 207 0.25 -19.26 -27.18
N ASP A 208 0.53 -19.03 -28.46
CA ASP A 208 -0.17 -19.57 -29.64
C ASP A 208 -1.67 -19.89 -29.45
N GLN A 209 -2.45 -18.88 -29.04
CA GLN A 209 -3.92 -18.90 -28.85
C GLN A 209 -4.48 -19.57 -27.58
N PHE A 210 -3.65 -20.08 -26.68
CA PHE A 210 -4.08 -20.63 -25.40
C PHE A 210 -3.70 -19.74 -24.22
N MET A 211 -4.47 -19.87 -23.13
CA MET A 211 -4.18 -19.23 -21.84
C MET A 211 -2.76 -19.57 -21.41
N GLY A 212 -2.00 -18.51 -21.12
CA GLY A 212 -0.57 -18.57 -20.89
C GLY A 212 -0.16 -19.19 -19.56
N GLU A 213 1.11 -19.54 -19.45
CA GLU A 213 1.70 -19.78 -18.13
C GLU A 213 1.74 -18.47 -17.35
N ARG A 214 1.15 -18.48 -16.14
CA ARG A 214 1.23 -17.35 -15.23
C ARG A 214 2.41 -17.47 -14.29
N TYR A 215 3.07 -16.35 -14.07
CA TYR A 215 4.20 -16.25 -13.19
C TYR A 215 4.16 -14.92 -12.45
N VAL A 216 4.91 -14.83 -11.38
CA VAL A 216 5.00 -13.63 -10.55
C VAL A 216 6.40 -13.09 -10.65
N ASP A 217 6.54 -11.81 -10.94
CA ASP A 217 7.79 -11.09 -10.75
C ASP A 217 7.66 -10.12 -9.58
N ILE A 218 8.74 -10.01 -8.80
CA ILE A 218 8.93 -8.87 -7.90
C ILE A 218 10.04 -8.03 -8.48
N VAL A 219 9.71 -6.77 -8.76
CA VAL A 219 10.68 -5.78 -9.21
C VAL A 219 10.83 -4.72 -8.13
N CYS A 220 12.07 -4.29 -7.90
CA CYS A 220 12.43 -3.25 -6.96
C CYS A 220 12.69 -1.97 -7.75
N PHE A 221 11.83 -0.98 -7.56
CA PHE A 221 12.06 0.39 -8.02
C PHE A 221 12.76 1.18 -6.93
N SER A 222 13.92 1.75 -7.23
CA SER A 222 14.61 2.66 -6.32
C SER A 222 14.43 4.12 -6.77
N PRO A 223 13.64 4.93 -6.04
CA PRO A 223 13.43 6.34 -6.38
C PRO A 223 14.70 7.20 -6.33
N VAL A 224 15.74 6.74 -5.62
CA VAL A 224 16.99 7.50 -5.43
C VAL A 224 17.81 7.55 -6.71
N ASN A 225 17.80 6.48 -7.49
CA ASN A 225 18.59 6.35 -8.72
C ASN A 225 17.71 6.14 -9.97
N ASN A 226 16.38 6.21 -9.81
CA ASN A 226 15.38 5.96 -10.85
C ASN A 226 15.57 4.61 -11.58
N SER A 227 16.07 3.60 -10.89
CA SER A 227 16.33 2.28 -11.48
C SER A 227 15.27 1.27 -11.09
N LEU A 228 14.94 0.38 -12.02
CA LEU A 228 14.12 -0.80 -11.80
C LEU A 228 15.02 -2.04 -11.86
N LYS A 229 14.92 -2.91 -10.86
CA LYS A 229 15.64 -4.18 -10.85
C LYS A 229 14.69 -5.33 -10.54
N LYS A 230 14.68 -6.35 -11.40
CA LYS A 230 14.01 -7.61 -11.06
C LYS A 230 14.76 -8.32 -9.94
N ILE A 231 14.06 -8.65 -8.85
CA ILE A 231 14.66 -9.28 -7.66
C ILE A 231 14.13 -10.69 -7.40
N TYR A 232 12.96 -11.04 -7.91
CA TYR A 232 12.38 -12.38 -7.78
C TYR A 232 11.53 -12.72 -9.00
N THR A 233 11.56 -13.98 -9.40
CA THR A 233 10.66 -14.58 -10.38
C THR A 233 10.15 -15.91 -9.83
N GLY A 234 8.89 -15.92 -9.41
CA GLY A 234 8.19 -17.12 -8.98
C GLY A 234 7.56 -17.80 -10.18
N LYS A 235 7.95 -19.05 -10.45
CA LYS A 235 7.36 -19.87 -11.51
C LYS A 235 6.11 -20.58 -11.01
N ASN A 236 5.17 -20.82 -11.93
CA ASN A 236 4.00 -21.69 -11.75
C ASN A 236 3.01 -21.24 -10.67
N LEU A 237 2.31 -20.13 -10.90
CA LEU A 237 0.92 -20.11 -10.43
C LEU A 237 0.23 -21.30 -11.12
N GLU A 238 -0.46 -22.16 -10.35
CA GLU A 238 -1.02 -23.41 -10.88
C GLU A 238 -1.71 -23.16 -12.23
N LYS A 239 -1.32 -23.94 -13.25
CA LYS A 239 -1.96 -23.89 -14.56
C LYS A 239 -3.45 -24.08 -14.36
N THR A 240 -4.15 -22.99 -14.49
CA THR A 240 -5.57 -22.91 -14.23
C THR A 240 -6.21 -22.97 -15.59
N TYR A 241 -6.74 -24.14 -15.89
CA TYR A 241 -7.55 -24.33 -17.07
C TYR A 241 -8.82 -23.50 -16.87
N GLY A 242 -8.89 -22.35 -17.54
CA GLY A 242 -10.02 -21.42 -17.46
C GLY A 242 -9.61 -19.96 -17.26
N LEU A 243 -10.50 -19.05 -17.64
CA LEU A 243 -10.36 -17.63 -17.34
C LEU A 243 -10.52 -17.44 -15.82
N PRO A 244 -9.53 -16.87 -15.12
CA PRO A 244 -9.74 -16.49 -13.72
C PRO A 244 -10.84 -15.43 -13.67
N THR A 245 -11.75 -15.59 -12.73
CA THR A 245 -12.79 -14.56 -12.48
C THR A 245 -12.23 -13.41 -11.66
N TYR A 246 -11.27 -13.71 -10.78
CA TYR A 246 -10.69 -12.74 -9.87
C TYR A 246 -9.24 -13.11 -9.53
N MET A 247 -8.38 -12.08 -9.49
CA MET A 247 -7.01 -12.20 -9.03
C MET A 247 -6.67 -11.02 -8.12
N GLY A 248 -6.34 -11.32 -6.88
CA GLY A 248 -5.96 -10.34 -5.86
C GLY A 248 -4.50 -10.53 -5.45
N PRO A 249 -3.53 -9.85 -6.10
CA PRO A 249 -2.16 -9.83 -5.62
C PRO A 249 -2.04 -8.91 -4.39
N GLY A 250 -1.20 -9.29 -3.43
CA GLY A 250 -0.85 -8.46 -2.28
C GLY A 250 0.61 -8.67 -1.88
N ILE A 251 1.38 -7.61 -1.60
CA ILE A 251 2.78 -7.71 -1.13
C ILE A 251 3.01 -6.86 0.10
N ARG A 252 3.67 -7.39 1.13
CA ARG A 252 4.15 -6.63 2.30
C ARG A 252 5.45 -7.24 2.81
N GLY A 253 6.50 -6.43 2.86
CA GLY A 253 7.85 -6.86 3.23
C GLY A 253 8.37 -7.99 2.34
N ASN A 254 8.71 -9.11 2.97
CA ASN A 254 9.17 -10.34 2.31
C ASN A 254 8.04 -11.33 1.99
N VAL A 255 6.79 -10.94 2.18
CA VAL A 255 5.63 -11.81 1.96
C VAL A 255 4.81 -11.27 0.80
N PHE A 256 4.37 -12.16 -0.08
CA PHE A 256 3.32 -11.84 -1.03
C PHE A 256 2.25 -12.91 -1.06
N VAL A 257 1.06 -12.52 -1.47
CA VAL A 257 -0.11 -13.37 -1.63
C VAL A 257 -0.65 -13.22 -3.05
N VAL A 258 -1.09 -14.32 -3.62
CA VAL A 258 -1.86 -14.34 -4.86
C VAL A 258 -3.09 -15.19 -4.60
N TYR A 259 -4.25 -14.55 -4.60
CA TYR A 259 -5.52 -15.27 -4.64
C TYR A 259 -6.00 -15.44 -6.07
N GLN A 260 -6.45 -16.64 -6.39
CA GLN A 260 -6.97 -16.98 -7.70
C GLN A 260 -8.28 -17.77 -7.58
N GLU A 261 -9.34 -17.25 -8.19
CA GLU A 261 -10.62 -17.96 -8.36
C GLU A 261 -10.80 -18.37 -9.82
N ILE A 262 -11.27 -19.59 -10.06
CA ILE A 262 -11.47 -20.17 -11.40
C ILE A 262 -12.94 -20.06 -11.75
N ALA A 263 -13.30 -19.61 -12.96
CA ALA A 263 -14.71 -19.46 -13.36
C ALA A 263 -15.57 -20.72 -13.19
N GLU A 264 -14.97 -21.90 -13.37
CA GLU A 264 -15.67 -23.20 -13.32
C GLU A 264 -15.88 -23.72 -11.88
N SER A 265 -15.28 -23.08 -10.87
CA SER A 265 -15.33 -23.54 -9.48
C SER A 265 -15.39 -22.36 -8.51
N PRO A 266 -16.38 -22.30 -7.60
CA PRO A 266 -16.41 -21.27 -6.55
C PRO A 266 -15.27 -21.42 -5.53
N LYS A 267 -14.46 -22.48 -5.64
CA LYS A 267 -13.30 -22.73 -4.79
C LYS A 267 -12.07 -22.15 -5.47
N GLY A 268 -11.53 -21.09 -4.89
CA GLY A 268 -10.24 -20.52 -5.30
C GLY A 268 -9.06 -21.12 -4.55
N THR A 269 -7.87 -20.75 -4.99
CA THR A 269 -6.58 -21.09 -4.39
C THR A 269 -5.91 -19.81 -3.91
N LEU A 270 -5.51 -19.77 -2.65
CA LEU A 270 -4.73 -18.67 -2.08
C LEU A 270 -3.29 -19.16 -1.88
N THR A 271 -2.35 -18.58 -2.62
CA THR A 271 -0.93 -18.90 -2.49
C THR A 271 -0.22 -17.79 -1.73
N ILE A 272 0.40 -18.13 -0.61
CA ILE A 272 1.20 -17.23 0.22
C ILE A 272 2.67 -17.60 0.03
N ASN A 273 3.51 -16.63 -0.33
CA ASN A 273 4.93 -16.84 -0.62
C ASN A 273 5.79 -15.93 0.25
N PHE A 274 6.84 -16.52 0.82
CA PHE A 274 7.90 -15.83 1.55
C PHE A 274 9.11 -15.83 0.61
N TRP A 275 9.22 -14.78 -0.20
CA TRP A 275 10.03 -14.79 -1.42
C TRP A 275 11.54 -14.66 -1.16
N ASN A 276 11.93 -14.14 0.01
CA ASN A 276 13.34 -14.18 0.44
C ASN A 276 13.76 -15.60 0.89
N GLU A 277 12.82 -16.37 1.38
CA GLU A 277 13.01 -17.73 1.90
C GLU A 277 12.76 -18.81 0.83
N ASP A 278 12.25 -18.42 -0.34
CA ASP A 278 11.79 -19.33 -1.42
C ASP A 278 10.85 -20.43 -0.91
N THR A 279 9.94 -20.05 0.00
CA THR A 279 8.94 -20.96 0.56
C THR A 279 7.53 -20.47 0.30
N SER A 280 6.60 -21.41 0.13
CA SER A 280 5.22 -21.12 -0.21
C SER A 280 4.23 -22.04 0.50
N LEU A 281 3.04 -21.51 0.76
CA LEU A 281 1.90 -22.23 1.30
C LEU A 281 0.70 -22.01 0.40
N THR A 282 0.12 -23.10 -0.04
CA THR A 282 -1.09 -23.10 -0.87
C THR A 282 -2.30 -23.49 -0.04
N ILE A 283 -3.20 -22.55 0.16
CA ILE A 283 -4.47 -22.75 0.85
C ILE A 283 -5.53 -23.08 -0.20
N LYS A 284 -5.98 -24.33 -0.21
CA LYS A 284 -6.97 -24.84 -1.15
C LYS A 284 -8.39 -24.50 -0.69
N GLU A 285 -9.28 -24.44 -1.66
CA GLU A 285 -10.73 -24.26 -1.45
C GLU A 285 -11.10 -22.98 -0.69
N ALA A 286 -10.31 -21.92 -0.90
CA ALA A 286 -10.58 -20.60 -0.36
C ALA A 286 -11.56 -19.88 -1.28
N THR A 287 -12.76 -19.59 -0.79
CA THR A 287 -13.69 -18.67 -1.45
C THR A 287 -13.62 -17.35 -0.72
N LEU A 288 -12.98 -16.35 -1.33
CA LEU A 288 -12.69 -15.06 -0.70
C LEU A 288 -13.39 -13.95 -1.49
N ASP A 289 -14.11 -13.08 -0.79
CA ASP A 289 -14.71 -11.88 -1.39
C ASP A 289 -13.69 -10.73 -1.45
N CYS A 290 -12.78 -10.66 -0.47
CA CYS A 290 -11.67 -9.71 -0.47
C CYS A 290 -10.46 -10.24 0.31
N LEU A 291 -9.29 -9.67 0.04
CA LEU A 291 -8.01 -10.03 0.63
C LEU A 291 -7.19 -8.75 0.87
N GLU A 292 -6.65 -8.60 2.07
CA GLU A 292 -5.70 -7.56 2.41
C GLU A 292 -4.51 -8.15 3.16
N LEU A 293 -3.31 -7.82 2.70
CA LEU A 293 -2.07 -8.19 3.36
C LEU A 293 -1.54 -6.97 4.13
N THR A 294 -1.26 -7.16 5.42
CA THR A 294 -0.56 -6.19 6.26
C THR A 294 0.83 -6.75 6.64
N THR A 295 1.61 -6.00 7.40
CA THR A 295 2.92 -6.47 7.88
C THR A 295 2.83 -7.62 8.87
N GLU A 296 1.70 -7.76 9.58
CA GLU A 296 1.54 -8.70 10.69
C GLU A 296 0.45 -9.75 10.44
N PHE A 297 -0.55 -9.40 9.64
CA PHE A 297 -1.75 -10.19 9.40
C PHE A 297 -2.08 -10.30 7.92
N LEU A 298 -2.61 -11.46 7.55
CA LEU A 298 -3.44 -11.64 6.38
C LEU A 298 -4.90 -11.50 6.82
N ILE A 299 -5.62 -10.57 6.22
CA ILE A 299 -7.03 -10.30 6.50
C ILE A 299 -7.82 -10.67 5.25
N CYS A 300 -8.86 -11.48 5.40
CA CYS A 300 -9.71 -11.83 4.27
C CYS A 300 -11.17 -12.01 4.69
N VAL A 301 -12.08 -11.75 3.76
CA VAL A 301 -13.50 -12.08 3.94
C VAL A 301 -13.77 -13.40 3.24
N ARG A 302 -13.99 -14.44 4.02
CA ARG A 302 -14.30 -15.79 3.55
C ARG A 302 -15.80 -15.93 3.34
N ARG A 303 -16.19 -16.44 2.17
CA ARG A 303 -17.56 -16.77 1.81
C ARG A 303 -17.77 -18.28 1.89
N PHE A 304 -18.83 -18.71 2.57
CA PHE A 304 -19.22 -20.11 2.67
C PHE A 304 -20.26 -20.47 1.61
N GLN A 305 -20.45 -21.77 1.35
CA GLN A 305 -21.43 -22.25 0.36
C GLN A 305 -22.87 -21.88 0.71
N ASP A 306 -23.17 -21.70 2.00
CA ASP A 306 -24.49 -21.24 2.47
C ASP A 306 -24.66 -19.72 2.41
N GLY A 307 -23.70 -19.00 1.82
CA GLY A 307 -23.71 -17.55 1.69
C GLY A 307 -23.29 -16.79 2.95
N ARG A 308 -22.95 -17.48 4.06
CA ARG A 308 -22.37 -16.81 5.22
C ARG A 308 -21.01 -16.20 4.86
N ARG A 309 -20.66 -15.12 5.56
CA ARG A 309 -19.36 -14.44 5.45
C ARG A 309 -18.69 -14.36 6.81
N THR A 310 -17.40 -14.64 6.85
CA THR A 310 -16.57 -14.40 8.04
C THR A 310 -15.37 -13.55 7.67
N LEU A 311 -15.05 -12.61 8.54
CA LEU A 311 -13.74 -11.95 8.53
C LEU A 311 -12.75 -12.90 9.20
N ALA A 312 -11.76 -13.36 8.44
CA ALA A 312 -10.67 -14.18 8.95
C ALA A 312 -9.40 -13.33 9.06
N VAL A 313 -8.84 -13.29 10.27
CA VAL A 313 -7.56 -12.63 10.56
C VAL A 313 -6.53 -13.71 10.91
N ILE A 314 -5.47 -13.79 10.11
CA ILE A 314 -4.44 -14.83 10.19
C ILE A 314 -3.10 -14.16 10.43
N SER A 315 -2.38 -14.55 11.49
CA SER A 315 -1.03 -14.02 11.73
C SER A 315 -0.05 -14.55 10.68
N ILE A 316 0.74 -13.65 10.08
CA ILE A 316 1.83 -14.01 9.15
C ILE A 316 2.86 -14.91 9.83
N SER A 317 3.10 -14.72 11.12
CA SER A 317 4.01 -15.58 11.89
C SER A 317 3.50 -17.02 12.03
N GLU A 318 2.18 -17.21 12.19
CA GLU A 318 1.57 -18.54 12.24
C GLU A 318 1.53 -19.20 10.87
N ILE A 319 1.27 -18.43 9.81
CA ILE A 319 1.40 -18.91 8.44
C ILE A 319 2.82 -19.43 8.21
N PHE A 320 3.85 -18.64 8.55
CA PHE A 320 5.26 -19.03 8.40
C PHE A 320 5.61 -20.32 9.15
N ARG A 321 5.11 -20.48 10.39
CA ARG A 321 5.28 -21.74 11.14
C ARG A 321 4.64 -22.92 10.44
N THR A 322 3.45 -22.73 9.86
CA THR A 322 2.72 -23.76 9.12
C THR A 322 3.45 -24.19 7.85
N ILE A 323 4.08 -23.26 7.12
CA ILE A 323 4.87 -23.54 5.91
C ILE A 323 5.99 -24.55 6.17
N ASN A 324 6.66 -24.43 7.33
CA ASN A 324 7.73 -25.34 7.72
C ASN A 324 7.26 -26.78 7.95
N MET A 325 5.94 -27.01 8.04
CA MET A 325 5.34 -28.33 8.22
C MET A 325 4.64 -28.84 6.96
N LYS A 326 4.00 -27.96 6.19
CA LYS A 326 3.17 -28.31 5.02
C LYS A 326 3.28 -27.24 3.94
N THR A 327 3.30 -27.68 2.67
CA THR A 327 3.28 -26.78 1.50
C THR A 327 1.86 -26.51 0.98
N SER A 328 0.88 -27.33 1.40
CA SER A 328 -0.52 -27.15 1.05
C SER A 328 -1.44 -27.61 2.18
N ILE A 329 -2.51 -26.84 2.42
CA ILE A 329 -3.51 -27.07 3.46
C ILE A 329 -4.89 -26.63 2.99
N GLU A 330 -5.94 -27.07 3.66
CA GLU A 330 -7.27 -26.46 3.58
C GLU A 330 -7.37 -25.25 4.51
N PHE A 331 -8.28 -24.32 4.22
CA PHE A 331 -8.47 -23.12 5.04
C PHE A 331 -8.82 -23.47 6.50
N SER A 332 -9.55 -24.56 6.75
CA SER A 332 -9.91 -25.06 8.09
C SER A 332 -8.72 -25.52 8.93
N GLU A 333 -7.55 -25.74 8.33
CA GLU A 333 -6.34 -26.12 9.05
C GLU A 333 -5.54 -24.91 9.55
N LEU A 334 -5.92 -23.68 9.16
CA LEU A 334 -5.26 -22.46 9.63
C LEU A 334 -5.79 -22.04 10.99
N THR A 335 -4.87 -21.75 11.89
CA THR A 335 -5.21 -21.01 13.11
C THR A 335 -5.53 -19.56 12.74
N CYS A 336 -6.80 -19.20 12.78
CA CYS A 336 -7.26 -17.85 12.49
C CYS A 336 -8.30 -17.37 13.51
N THR A 337 -8.44 -16.05 13.64
CA THR A 337 -9.59 -15.45 14.34
C THR A 337 -10.68 -15.21 13.31
N GLU A 338 -11.81 -15.89 13.45
CA GLU A 338 -12.99 -15.68 12.59
C GLU A 338 -14.03 -14.81 13.32
N ILE A 339 -14.52 -13.79 12.63
CA ILE A 339 -15.57 -12.90 13.11
C ILE A 339 -16.72 -12.98 12.10
N PRO A 340 -17.93 -13.44 12.50
CA PRO A 340 -19.07 -13.49 11.59
C PRO A 340 -19.44 -12.07 11.15
N ILE A 341 -19.71 -11.91 9.85
CA ILE A 341 -20.18 -10.64 9.29
C ILE A 341 -21.70 -10.74 9.14
N GLU A 342 -22.43 -9.88 9.85
CA GLU A 342 -23.88 -9.80 9.72
C GLU A 342 -24.27 -9.26 8.33
N GLN A 343 -25.17 -9.96 7.64
CA GLN A 343 -25.47 -9.76 6.21
C GLN A 343 -25.89 -8.33 5.83
N GLU A 344 -26.35 -7.52 6.78
CA GLU A 344 -26.86 -6.17 6.52
C GLU A 344 -25.77 -5.11 6.33
N THR A 345 -24.50 -5.39 6.69
CA THR A 345 -23.44 -4.35 6.73
C THR A 345 -22.65 -4.17 5.43
N PHE A 346 -22.66 -5.11 4.48
CA PHE A 346 -21.78 -5.08 3.29
C PHE A 346 -22.59 -5.16 1.99
N SER A 347 -22.96 -4.00 1.45
CA SER A 347 -23.64 -3.89 0.15
C SER A 347 -22.74 -3.42 -1.00
N ARG A 348 -21.45 -3.06 -0.75
CA ARG A 348 -20.55 -2.56 -1.81
C ARG A 348 -19.08 -2.98 -1.64
N PRO A 349 -18.56 -3.90 -2.49
CA PRO A 349 -17.22 -4.47 -2.34
C PRO A 349 -16.02 -3.49 -2.41
N GLU A 350 -16.20 -2.26 -2.92
CA GLU A 350 -15.08 -1.31 -3.14
C GLU A 350 -14.91 -0.26 -2.04
N GLY A 351 -15.86 -0.10 -1.11
CA GLY A 351 -15.79 0.88 0.00
C GLY A 351 -15.52 0.27 1.38
N ASP A 352 -15.44 -1.06 1.46
CA ASP A 352 -15.66 -1.80 2.70
C ASP A 352 -14.36 -2.09 3.51
N VAL A 353 -13.19 -1.77 2.96
CA VAL A 353 -11.88 -1.99 3.61
C VAL A 353 -11.64 -1.01 4.78
N GLU A 354 -12.08 0.24 4.68
CA GLU A 354 -11.98 1.21 5.80
C GLU A 354 -12.86 0.81 6.99
N HIS A 355 -14.04 0.22 6.74
CA HIS A 355 -14.90 -0.29 7.80
C HIS A 355 -14.27 -1.50 8.52
N LEU A 356 -13.54 -2.34 7.78
CA LEU A 356 -12.78 -3.46 8.34
C LEU A 356 -11.64 -3.00 9.25
N HIS A 357 -10.85 -2.01 8.85
CA HIS A 357 -9.80 -1.42 9.70
C HIS A 357 -10.38 -0.82 10.99
N ASN A 358 -11.47 -0.06 10.88
CA ASN A 358 -12.13 0.52 12.05
C ASN A 358 -12.69 -0.55 13.02
N ALA A 359 -13.28 -1.63 12.49
CA ALA A 359 -13.78 -2.74 13.30
C ALA A 359 -12.63 -3.46 14.05
N LEU A 360 -11.49 -3.66 13.38
CA LEU A 360 -10.30 -4.26 13.97
C LEU A 360 -9.66 -3.35 15.03
N GLU A 361 -9.58 -2.04 14.79
CA GLU A 361 -9.09 -1.07 15.78
C GLU A 361 -9.96 -1.03 17.05
N VAL A 362 -11.28 -0.99 16.90
CA VAL A 362 -12.21 -0.97 18.03
C VAL A 362 -12.05 -2.23 18.88
N GLN A 363 -11.86 -3.38 18.24
CA GLN A 363 -11.70 -4.65 18.95
C GLN A 363 -10.31 -4.80 19.58
N ALA A 364 -9.24 -4.34 18.91
CA ALA A 364 -7.89 -4.31 19.47
C ALA A 364 -7.79 -3.42 20.72
N ARG A 365 -8.58 -2.35 20.79
CA ARG A 365 -8.69 -1.49 22.00
C ARG A 365 -9.54 -2.10 23.11
N SER A 366 -10.34 -3.12 22.81
CA SER A 366 -11.23 -3.80 23.78
C SER A 366 -10.59 -4.99 24.49
N LYS A 367 -9.43 -5.44 24.02
CA LYS A 367 -8.58 -6.46 24.65
C LYS A 367 -7.38 -5.79 25.32
#